data_AF-A0A920GHY5-F1
#
_entry.id   AF-A0A920GHY5-F1
#
_cell.length_a   1.000
_cell.length_b   1.000
_cell.length_c   1.000
_cell.angle_alpha   90.00
_cell.angle_beta   90.00
_cell.angle_gamma   90.00
#
_symmetry.space_group_name_H-M   'P 1'
#
loop_
_entity.id
_entity.type
_entity.pdbx_description
1 polymer ?
#
loop_
_entity_poly.entity_id
_entity_poly.type
_entity_poly.pdbx_seq_one_letter_code
_entity_poly.pdbx_strand_id
1 'polypeptide(L)'
;MREVHKNVRTYHADGAEGAELMKSGEILLEWTWNEVAATLGWDGLPVAMNRETKEGASTWVCGYTMMKDAPGSEQKAYDFIDAWLADSSAEYILTEWGYGHSNSKVMAAIGEENGFGSLESYTKNTLWQAPTAPALREKMIKEWELIKADSKYLI
;
A
#
# COMPACT_ATOMS: atom_id res chain seq x y z
N MET A 1 -15.80 7.03 -10.59
CA MET A 1 -15.58 5.57 -10.50
C MET A 1 -16.44 4.74 -11.44
N ARG A 2 -17.76 4.95 -11.60
CA ARG A 2 -18.56 4.16 -12.58
C ARG A 2 -18.10 4.26 -14.04
N GLU A 3 -17.65 5.44 -14.46
CA GLU A 3 -17.06 5.58 -15.80
C GLU A 3 -15.72 4.84 -15.95
N VAL A 4 -14.94 4.79 -14.88
CA VAL A 4 -13.68 4.03 -14.83
C VAL A 4 -13.95 2.52 -14.84
N HIS A 5 -14.98 2.05 -14.14
CA HIS A 5 -15.37 0.63 -14.03
C HIS A 5 -15.49 -0.08 -15.39
N LYS A 6 -15.96 0.63 -16.42
CA LYS A 6 -16.07 0.09 -17.80
C LYS A 6 -14.74 -0.42 -18.38
N ASN A 7 -13.62 0.06 -17.85
CA ASN A 7 -12.26 -0.33 -18.25
C ASN A 7 -11.58 -1.26 -17.23
N VAL A 8 -12.27 -1.64 -16.16
CA VAL A 8 -11.70 -2.47 -15.09
C VAL A 8 -11.84 -3.95 -15.46
N ARG A 9 -10.70 -4.64 -15.61
CA ARG A 9 -10.64 -6.08 -15.85
C ARG A 9 -11.04 -6.89 -14.63
N THR A 10 -10.58 -6.48 -13.44
CA THR A 10 -10.86 -7.11 -12.16
C THR A 10 -10.58 -6.14 -11.01
N TYR A 11 -11.19 -6.40 -9.85
CA TYR A 11 -10.85 -5.78 -8.58
C TYR A 11 -10.12 -6.85 -7.75
N HIS A 12 -8.80 -6.80 -7.71
CA HIS A 12 -7.97 -7.72 -6.95
C HIS A 12 -7.86 -7.31 -5.47
N ALA A 13 -7.56 -8.27 -4.59
CA ALA A 13 -7.54 -8.04 -3.15
C ALA A 13 -6.14 -7.81 -2.57
N ASP A 14 -5.11 -8.26 -3.27
CA ASP A 14 -3.71 -8.18 -2.84
C ASP A 14 -2.77 -7.97 -4.03
N GLY A 15 -1.51 -7.61 -3.75
CA GLY A 15 -0.55 -7.32 -4.80
C GLY A 15 0.08 -8.55 -5.43
N ALA A 16 -0.04 -9.75 -4.86
CA ALA A 16 0.40 -10.96 -5.54
C ALA A 16 -0.53 -11.27 -6.73
N GLU A 17 -1.84 -11.15 -6.55
CA GLU A 17 -2.80 -11.24 -7.65
C GLU A 17 -2.56 -10.14 -8.71
N GLY A 18 -2.34 -8.88 -8.28
CA GLY A 18 -2.03 -7.76 -9.18
C GLY A 18 -0.75 -7.98 -10.01
N ALA A 19 0.32 -8.47 -9.37
CA ALA A 19 1.58 -8.79 -10.01
C ALA A 19 1.42 -9.87 -11.09
N GLU A 20 0.69 -10.95 -10.81
CA GLU A 20 0.45 -12.03 -11.78
C GLU A 20 -0.41 -11.55 -12.98
N LEU A 21 -1.41 -10.69 -12.73
CA LEU A 21 -2.21 -10.08 -13.80
C LEU A 21 -1.37 -9.17 -14.70
N MET A 22 -0.47 -8.36 -14.13
CA MET A 22 0.47 -7.56 -14.90
C MET A 22 1.48 -8.44 -15.68
N LYS A 23 2.04 -9.46 -15.03
CA LYS A 23 3.05 -10.37 -15.59
C LYS A 23 2.52 -11.20 -16.76
N SER A 24 1.27 -11.66 -16.68
CA SER A 24 0.58 -12.37 -17.76
C SER A 24 0.20 -11.46 -18.93
N GLY A 25 0.18 -10.14 -18.72
CA GLY A 25 -0.30 -9.15 -19.70
C GLY A 25 -1.82 -9.05 -19.78
N GLU A 26 -2.57 -9.63 -18.84
CA GLU A 26 -4.03 -9.46 -18.76
C GLU A 26 -4.43 -8.02 -18.48
N ILE A 27 -3.58 -7.26 -17.81
CA ILE A 27 -3.75 -5.82 -17.55
C ILE A 27 -2.47 -5.05 -17.93
N LEU A 28 -2.65 -3.78 -18.28
CA LEU A 28 -1.56 -2.85 -18.62
C LEU A 28 -1.33 -1.78 -17.54
N LEU A 29 -2.30 -1.61 -16.65
CA LEU A 29 -2.32 -0.58 -15.62
C LEU A 29 -3.16 -1.08 -14.45
N GLU A 30 -2.70 -0.78 -13.23
CA GLU A 30 -3.46 -0.96 -12.00
C GLU A 30 -3.22 0.18 -11.02
N TRP A 31 -4.13 0.33 -10.06
CA TRP A 31 -3.89 1.11 -8.84
C TRP A 31 -3.46 0.13 -7.75
N THR A 32 -2.19 0.21 -7.37
CA THR A 32 -1.57 -0.75 -6.45
C THR A 32 -0.58 -0.06 -5.52
N TRP A 33 -0.02 -0.83 -4.60
CA TRP A 33 1.01 -0.40 -3.67
C TRP A 33 2.42 -0.64 -4.22
N ASN A 34 3.42 -0.08 -3.54
CA ASN A 34 4.81 -0.10 -3.99
C ASN A 34 5.36 -1.52 -4.20
N GLU A 35 4.89 -2.52 -3.42
CA GLU A 35 5.47 -3.86 -3.47
C GLU A 35 5.31 -4.54 -4.83
N VAL A 36 4.23 -4.23 -5.56
CA VAL A 36 4.02 -4.85 -6.87
C VAL A 36 5.07 -4.38 -7.87
N ALA A 37 5.39 -3.08 -7.89
CA ALA A 37 6.44 -2.56 -8.74
C ALA A 37 7.83 -3.07 -8.33
N ALA A 38 8.10 -3.22 -7.03
CA ALA A 38 9.35 -3.82 -6.55
C ALA A 38 9.48 -5.29 -7.01
N THR A 39 8.43 -6.08 -6.81
CA THR A 39 8.36 -7.50 -7.19
C THR A 39 8.54 -7.69 -8.70
N LEU A 40 7.82 -6.92 -9.53
CA LEU A 40 7.91 -7.03 -10.98
C LEU A 40 9.24 -6.50 -11.52
N GLY A 41 9.84 -5.52 -10.85
CA GLY A 41 11.19 -5.03 -11.16
C GLY A 41 12.26 -6.10 -10.99
N TRP A 42 12.16 -6.94 -9.95
CA TRP A 42 13.04 -8.09 -9.75
C TRP A 42 12.94 -9.14 -10.85
N ASP A 43 11.74 -9.35 -11.38
CA ASP A 43 11.51 -10.23 -12.53
C ASP A 43 12.05 -9.64 -13.85
N GLY A 44 12.62 -8.43 -13.81
CA GLY A 44 13.18 -7.74 -14.99
C GLY A 44 12.09 -7.26 -15.96
N LEU A 45 10.84 -7.17 -15.50
CA LEU A 45 9.73 -6.73 -16.34
C LEU A 45 9.76 -5.21 -16.51
N PRO A 46 9.38 -4.67 -17.68
CA PRO A 46 9.40 -3.24 -17.96
C PRO A 46 8.20 -2.53 -17.30
N VAL A 47 8.02 -2.72 -16.01
CA VAL A 47 6.94 -2.15 -15.20
C VAL A 47 7.50 -1.07 -14.29
N ALA A 48 6.83 0.07 -14.23
CA ALA A 48 7.22 1.18 -13.37
C ALA A 48 6.00 1.76 -12.66
N MET A 49 6.19 2.16 -11.40
CA MET A 49 5.16 2.88 -10.66
C MET A 49 5.21 4.37 -10.99
N ASN A 50 4.10 4.92 -11.47
CA ASN A 50 3.98 6.36 -11.67
C ASN A 50 3.61 7.05 -10.34
N ARG A 51 4.58 7.71 -9.70
CA ARG A 51 4.40 8.44 -8.45
C ARG A 51 4.11 9.94 -8.63
N GLU A 52 4.32 10.48 -9.83
CA GLU A 52 4.21 11.92 -10.14
C GLU A 52 2.89 12.24 -10.83
N THR A 53 1.77 11.78 -10.26
CA THR A 53 0.44 12.09 -10.79
C THR A 53 0.06 13.53 -10.46
N LYS A 54 -0.64 14.19 -11.40
CA LYS A 54 -1.10 15.57 -11.22
C LYS A 54 -2.07 15.69 -10.03
N GLU A 55 -2.92 14.69 -9.87
CA GLU A 55 -3.95 14.58 -8.85
C GLU A 55 -3.38 14.22 -7.47
N GLY A 56 -2.12 13.78 -7.43
CA GLY A 56 -1.46 13.29 -6.22
C GLY A 56 -1.61 11.79 -6.02
N ALA A 57 -0.92 11.29 -4.98
CA ALA A 57 -0.93 9.90 -4.58
C ALA A 57 -1.69 9.71 -3.25
N SER A 58 -1.93 8.46 -2.86
CA SER A 58 -2.39 8.13 -1.51
C SER A 58 -1.18 7.82 -0.63
N THR A 59 -1.06 8.46 0.53
CA THR A 59 -0.04 8.17 1.54
C THR A 59 -0.67 7.51 2.76
N TRP A 60 -0.04 6.46 3.28
CA TRP A 60 -0.47 5.73 4.46
C TRP A 60 0.74 5.38 5.32
N VAL A 61 0.48 5.10 6.60
CA VAL A 61 1.46 4.55 7.54
C VAL A 61 0.79 3.40 8.27
N CYS A 62 1.43 2.25 8.26
CA CYS A 62 1.01 1.10 9.06
C CYS A 62 1.62 1.21 10.45
N GLY A 63 0.89 0.73 11.46
CA GLY A 63 1.37 0.65 12.83
C GLY A 63 0.83 -0.60 13.51
N TYR A 64 1.59 -1.11 14.47
CA TYR A 64 1.14 -2.20 15.34
C TYR A 64 0.45 -1.62 16.57
N THR A 65 -0.60 -2.31 17.02
CA THR A 65 -1.32 -1.97 18.26
C THR A 65 -1.46 -3.22 19.13
N MET A 66 -1.34 -3.03 20.45
CA MET A 66 -1.65 -4.09 21.41
C MET A 66 -3.14 -4.07 21.73
N MET A 67 -3.84 -5.16 21.45
CA MET A 67 -5.25 -5.30 21.78
C MET A 67 -5.42 -5.49 23.29
N LYS A 68 -6.31 -4.72 23.92
CA LYS A 68 -6.50 -4.67 25.37
C LYS A 68 -6.68 -6.05 26.03
N ASP A 69 -7.46 -6.91 25.38
CA ASP A 69 -7.84 -8.23 25.91
C ASP A 69 -7.24 -9.37 25.06
N ALA A 70 -6.07 -9.14 24.44
CA ALA A 70 -5.37 -10.18 23.67
C ALA A 70 -4.92 -11.32 24.59
N PRO A 71 -5.09 -12.60 24.20
CA PRO A 71 -4.62 -13.74 25.01
C PRO A 71 -3.10 -13.97 24.90
N GLY A 72 -2.40 -13.18 24.08
CA GLY A 72 -0.97 -13.31 23.82
C GLY A 72 -0.09 -12.81 24.98
N SER A 73 1.20 -13.12 24.91
CA SER A 73 2.18 -12.60 25.86
C SER A 73 2.60 -11.19 25.47
N GLU A 74 2.42 -10.24 26.39
CA GLU A 74 2.90 -8.87 26.25
C GLU A 74 4.41 -8.82 25.97
N GLN A 75 5.21 -9.61 26.69
CA GLN A 75 6.65 -9.68 26.45
C GLN A 75 6.98 -10.11 25.01
N LYS A 76 6.30 -11.13 24.48
CA LYS A 76 6.53 -11.57 23.09
C LYS A 76 6.12 -10.51 22.07
N ALA A 77 5.11 -9.70 22.38
CA ALA A 77 4.73 -8.57 21.54
C ALA A 77 5.86 -7.53 21.50
N TYR A 78 6.46 -7.21 22.64
CA TYR A 78 7.63 -6.33 22.70
C TYR A 78 8.85 -6.92 21.99
N ASP A 79 9.15 -8.21 22.21
CA ASP A 79 10.26 -8.89 21.53
C ASP A 79 10.08 -8.84 20.00
N PHE A 80 8.85 -8.99 19.51
CA PHE A 80 8.53 -8.84 18.09
C PHE A 80 8.74 -7.41 17.59
N ILE A 81 8.30 -6.39 18.34
CA ILE A 81 8.46 -4.99 17.94
C ILE A 81 9.94 -4.59 17.93
N ASP A 82 10.73 -5.04 18.90
CA ASP A 82 12.18 -4.83 18.91
C ASP A 82 12.85 -5.50 17.69
N ALA A 83 12.48 -6.74 17.37
CA ALA A 83 12.97 -7.43 16.18
C ALA A 83 12.53 -6.74 14.88
N TRP A 84 11.30 -6.24 14.80
CA TRP A 84 10.77 -5.49 13.67
C TRP A 84 11.53 -4.18 13.45
N LEU A 85 11.90 -3.49 14.53
CA LEU A 85 12.63 -2.22 14.49
C LEU A 85 14.14 -2.38 14.26
N ALA A 86 14.68 -3.60 14.34
CA ALA A 86 16.09 -3.88 14.10
C ALA A 86 16.54 -3.47 12.69
N ASP A 87 17.82 -3.06 12.56
CA ASP A 87 18.39 -2.57 11.30
C ASP A 87 18.20 -3.60 10.16
N SER A 88 18.43 -4.89 10.41
CA SER A 88 18.27 -5.94 9.39
C SER A 88 16.84 -6.10 8.87
N SER A 89 15.85 -5.92 9.74
CA SER A 89 14.44 -5.97 9.36
C SER A 89 14.07 -4.77 8.50
N ALA A 90 14.54 -3.58 8.90
CA ALA A 90 14.33 -2.37 8.12
C ALA A 90 15.01 -2.47 6.74
N GLU A 91 16.27 -2.91 6.67
CA GLU A 91 16.99 -3.12 5.42
C GLU A 91 16.22 -4.05 4.48
N TYR A 92 15.80 -5.21 4.98
CA TYR A 92 15.02 -6.18 4.21
C TYR A 92 13.70 -5.59 3.69
N ILE A 93 12.95 -4.86 4.51
CA ILE A 93 11.69 -4.24 4.08
C ILE A 93 11.92 -3.22 2.94
N LEU A 94 13.02 -2.48 2.98
CA LEU A 94 13.37 -1.51 1.94
C LEU A 94 13.78 -2.19 0.64
N THR A 95 14.75 -3.11 0.70
CA THR A 95 15.36 -3.69 -0.50
C THR A 95 14.52 -4.80 -1.10
N GLU A 96 13.78 -5.53 -0.26
CA GLU A 96 13.07 -6.73 -0.67
C GLU A 96 11.57 -6.53 -0.88
N TRP A 97 10.95 -5.65 -0.10
CA TRP A 97 9.49 -5.44 -0.17
C TRP A 97 9.12 -4.11 -0.82
N GLY A 98 10.08 -3.21 -1.04
CA GLY A 98 9.81 -1.90 -1.62
C GLY A 98 8.96 -1.00 -0.72
N TYR A 99 9.04 -1.18 0.61
CA TYR A 99 8.38 -0.32 1.59
C TYR A 99 9.35 0.49 2.43
N GLY A 100 8.94 1.70 2.79
CA GLY A 100 9.68 2.53 3.74
C GLY A 100 9.49 2.00 5.16
N HIS A 101 10.44 2.31 6.04
CA HIS A 101 10.44 1.83 7.43
C HIS A 101 10.54 2.97 8.44
N SER A 102 10.07 2.75 9.67
CA SER A 102 10.13 3.74 10.76
C SER A 102 11.53 3.88 11.39
N ASN A 103 12.46 2.97 11.06
CA ASN A 103 13.86 3.05 11.51
C ASN A 103 14.57 4.17 10.73
N SER A 104 14.64 5.36 11.33
CA SER A 104 15.20 6.57 10.70
C SER A 104 16.68 6.45 10.38
N LYS A 105 17.45 5.65 11.12
CA LYS A 105 18.88 5.43 10.87
C LYS A 105 19.07 4.69 9.55
N VAL A 106 18.33 3.60 9.33
CA VAL A 106 18.39 2.84 8.07
C VAL A 106 17.84 3.69 6.92
N MET A 107 16.71 4.37 7.11
CA MET A 107 16.17 5.28 6.08
C MET A 107 17.16 6.37 5.67
N ALA A 108 17.93 6.93 6.61
CA ALA A 108 18.96 7.93 6.30
C ALA A 108 20.19 7.33 5.62
N ALA A 109 20.49 6.04 5.87
CA ALA A 109 21.66 5.37 5.30
C ALA A 109 21.41 4.89 3.86
N ILE A 110 20.25 4.27 3.59
CA ILE A 110 19.98 3.57 2.32
C ILE A 110 18.63 3.94 1.68
N GLY A 111 17.83 4.82 2.30
CA GLY A 111 16.48 5.13 1.79
C GLY A 111 16.49 5.75 0.39
N GLU A 112 17.33 6.76 0.17
CA GLU A 112 17.37 7.50 -1.11
C GLU A 112 17.79 6.62 -2.28
N GLU A 113 18.83 5.79 -2.13
CA GLU A 113 19.27 4.86 -3.17
C GLU A 113 18.23 3.76 -3.47
N ASN A 114 17.34 3.46 -2.51
CA ASN A 114 16.21 2.55 -2.66
C ASN A 114 14.91 3.28 -3.07
N GLY A 115 15.00 4.52 -3.54
CA GLY A 115 13.87 5.26 -4.11
C GLY A 115 12.90 5.83 -3.07
N PHE A 116 13.37 6.05 -1.83
CA PHE A 116 12.61 6.73 -0.79
C PHE A 116 13.07 8.18 -0.56
N GLY A 117 12.11 9.09 -0.50
CA GLY A 117 12.36 10.51 -0.22
C GLY A 117 12.32 10.84 1.27
N SER A 118 12.41 12.13 1.58
CA SER A 118 12.20 12.63 2.94
C SER A 118 10.73 12.50 3.36
N LEU A 119 10.44 12.49 4.67
CA LEU A 119 9.06 12.48 5.14
C LEU A 119 8.23 13.66 4.59
N GLU A 120 8.88 14.82 4.40
CA GLU A 120 8.24 16.01 3.81
C GLU A 120 7.87 15.81 2.34
N SER A 121 8.63 15.03 1.56
CA SER A 121 8.25 14.77 0.16
C SER A 121 6.96 13.97 0.08
N TYR A 122 6.74 13.05 1.03
CA TYR A 122 5.52 12.23 1.10
C TYR A 122 4.28 12.97 1.60
N THR A 123 4.40 14.19 2.12
CA THR A 123 3.23 15.02 2.51
C THR A 123 2.79 15.97 1.40
N LYS A 124 3.61 16.18 0.36
CA LYS A 124 3.30 17.06 -0.76
C LYS A 124 2.44 16.34 -1.79
N ASN A 125 1.34 16.98 -2.20
CA ASN A 125 0.42 16.46 -3.21
C ASN A 125 -0.06 15.02 -2.92
N THR A 126 -0.43 14.74 -1.67
CA THR A 126 -0.95 13.43 -1.27
C THR A 126 -2.28 13.54 -0.53
N LEU A 127 -3.07 12.48 -0.61
CA LEU A 127 -4.13 12.19 0.33
C LEU A 127 -3.59 11.31 1.46
N TRP A 128 -3.48 11.88 2.67
CA TRP A 128 -3.20 11.10 3.88
C TRP A 128 -4.42 10.27 4.26
N GLN A 129 -4.25 8.94 4.25
CA GLN A 129 -5.29 8.02 4.70
C GLN A 129 -5.49 8.17 6.21
N ALA A 130 -6.69 8.60 6.60
CA ALA A 130 -7.10 8.76 7.99
C ALA A 130 -8.47 8.13 8.22
N PRO A 131 -8.80 7.74 9.46
CA PRO A 131 -10.13 7.23 9.79
C PRO A 131 -11.21 8.23 9.40
N THR A 132 -12.23 7.75 8.67
CA THR A 132 -13.44 8.53 8.39
C THR A 132 -14.51 8.25 9.43
N ALA A 133 -15.46 9.17 9.58
CA ALA A 133 -16.61 8.95 10.46
C ALA A 133 -17.35 7.66 10.07
N PRO A 134 -17.81 6.82 11.02
CA PRO A 134 -18.42 5.52 10.70
C PRO A 134 -19.55 5.61 9.66
N ALA A 135 -20.43 6.61 9.80
CA ALA A 135 -21.53 6.82 8.84
C ALA A 135 -21.06 7.14 7.41
N LEU A 136 -19.92 7.83 7.26
CA LEU A 136 -19.33 8.06 5.94
C LEU A 136 -18.69 6.79 5.40
N ARG A 137 -17.99 6.02 6.26
CA ARG A 137 -17.40 4.73 5.89
C ARG A 137 -18.43 3.76 5.32
N GLU A 138 -19.57 3.60 5.99
CA GLU A 138 -20.66 2.74 5.52
C GLU A 138 -21.20 3.19 4.15
N LYS A 139 -21.33 4.51 3.94
CA LYS A 139 -21.73 5.05 2.63
C LYS A 139 -20.71 4.75 1.54
N MET A 140 -19.42 4.91 1.83
CA MET A 140 -18.34 4.59 0.89
C MET A 140 -18.32 3.10 0.53
N ILE A 141 -18.51 2.21 1.52
CA ILE A 141 -18.61 0.76 1.29
C ILE A 141 -19.81 0.43 0.40
N LYS A 142 -21.02 0.90 0.75
CA LYS A 142 -22.22 0.68 -0.08
C LYS A 142 -21.98 1.15 -1.51
N GLU A 143 -21.47 2.36 -1.67
CA GLU A 143 -21.23 2.95 -2.98
C GLU A 143 -20.18 2.16 -3.79
N TRP A 144 -19.12 1.67 -3.14
CA TRP A 144 -18.09 0.84 -3.78
C TRP A 144 -18.65 -0.49 -4.29
N GLU A 145 -19.47 -1.17 -3.50
CA GLU A 145 -20.12 -2.41 -3.94
C GLU A 145 -21.06 -2.18 -5.14
N LEU A 146 -21.79 -1.06 -5.16
CA LEU A 146 -22.62 -0.69 -6.31
C LEU A 146 -21.80 -0.43 -7.58
N ILE A 147 -20.64 0.21 -7.44
CA ILE A 147 -19.72 0.45 -8.56
C ILE A 147 -19.21 -0.89 -9.12
N LYS A 148 -18.76 -1.82 -8.26
CA LYS A 148 -18.25 -3.12 -8.70
C LYS A 148 -19.31 -3.96 -9.40
N ALA A 149 -20.57 -3.85 -9.00
CA ALA A 149 -21.68 -4.60 -9.57
C ALA A 149 -22.27 -3.98 -10.86
N ASP A 150 -21.73 -2.85 -11.33
CA ASP A 150 -22.33 -1.99 -12.38
C ASP A 150 -23.81 -1.66 -12.14
N SER A 151 -24.23 -1.64 -10.86
CA SER A 151 -25.63 -1.42 -10.50
C SER A 151 -25.91 0.08 -10.36
N LYS A 152 -26.77 0.59 -11.25
CA LYS A 152 -27.28 1.97 -11.17
C LYS A 152 -28.46 2.13 -10.18
N TYR A 153 -28.99 1.04 -9.60
CA TYR A 153 -30.33 1.03 -9.00
C TYR A 153 -30.53 0.12 -7.77
N LEU A 154 -29.61 0.12 -6.81
CA LEU A 154 -29.90 -0.45 -5.48
C LEU A 154 -30.03 0.69 -4.47
N ILE A 155 -31.22 1.30 -4.50
CA ILE A 155 -31.69 2.22 -3.46
C ILE A 155 -32.15 1.37 -2.28
#